data_AF-A0AAW8KUS7-F1
#
_entry.id   AF-A0AAW8KUS7-F1
#
_cell.length_a   1.000
_cell.length_b   1.000
_cell.length_c   1.000
_cell.angle_alpha   90.00
_cell.angle_beta   90.00
_cell.angle_gamma   90.00
#
_symmetry.space_group_name_H-M   'P 1'
#
loop_
_entity.id
_entity.type
_entity.pdbx_description
1 polymer ?
#
loop_
_entity_poly.entity_id
_entity_poly.type
_entity_poly.pdbx_seq_one_letter_code
_entity_poly.pdbx_strand_id
1 'polypeptide(L)'
;LHLLNRASPSQCLADQVRSHIQLELSEGEPNLEKIAHDIGLSSCTLTRRLKAEGLTFTHLVDQVRCELAEHYIKQKNIPISEMAFLLGYSEVSALSRAFKRWFGVTPRQLRH
;
A
#
# COMPACT_ATOMS: atom_id res chain seq x y z
N LEU A 1 -8.54 -2.85 17.09
CA LEU A 1 -7.06 -2.95 17.15
C LEU A 1 -6.48 -1.75 16.41
N HIS A 2 -6.29 -0.63 17.11
CA HIS A 2 -5.83 0.64 16.56
C HIS A 2 -4.38 0.84 17.04
N LEU A 3 -3.40 0.35 16.29
CA LEU A 3 -1.99 0.41 16.68
C LEU A 3 -1.10 0.87 15.52
N LEU A 4 -1.40 2.00 14.90
CA LEU A 4 -0.43 2.74 14.06
C LEU A 4 -0.69 4.25 14.13
N ASN A 5 -0.60 4.83 15.32
CA ASN A 5 -0.30 6.26 15.43
C ASN A 5 0.45 6.56 16.73
N ARG A 6 1.73 6.16 16.77
CA ARG A 6 2.69 6.85 17.63
C ARG A 6 3.50 7.75 16.72
N ALA A 7 2.97 8.95 16.51
CA ALA A 7 3.72 10.06 15.95
C ALA A 7 5.03 10.20 16.75
N SER A 8 6.13 9.73 16.15
CA SER A 8 7.47 10.01 16.63
C SER A 8 7.91 11.35 16.01
N PRO A 9 8.73 12.19 16.68
CA PRO A 9 8.89 13.61 16.34
C PRO A 9 9.65 13.92 15.03
N SER A 10 9.80 12.97 14.10
CA SER A 10 10.48 13.13 12.81
C SER A 10 10.04 12.07 11.80
N GLN A 11 8.74 11.95 11.49
CA GLN A 11 8.33 11.13 10.34
C GLN A 11 8.92 11.74 9.06
N CYS A 12 9.70 10.95 8.32
CA CYS A 12 10.17 11.38 7.00
C CYS A 12 8.99 11.43 6.02
N LEU A 13 9.15 12.14 4.90
CA LEU A 13 8.07 12.29 3.91
C LEU A 13 7.53 10.94 3.44
N ALA A 14 8.41 9.95 3.27
CA ALA A 14 8.02 8.61 2.87
C ALA A 14 7.05 7.94 3.87
N ASP A 15 7.30 8.08 5.18
CA ASP A 15 6.42 7.51 6.21
C ASP A 15 5.03 8.14 6.19
N GLN A 16 4.96 9.47 6.02
CA GLN A 16 3.69 10.18 5.88
C GLN A 16 2.91 9.66 4.67
N VAL A 17 3.56 9.58 3.51
CA VAL A 17 2.94 9.07 2.28
C VAL A 17 2.46 7.63 2.45
N ARG A 18 3.25 6.77 3.09
CA ARG A 18 2.87 5.37 3.36
C ARG A 18 1.64 5.27 4.26
N SER A 19 1.53 6.10 5.30
CA SER A 19 0.35 6.14 6.16
C SER A 19 -0.91 6.55 5.39
N HIS A 20 -0.82 7.55 4.51
CA HIS A 20 -1.94 7.94 3.65
C HIS A 20 -2.31 6.85 2.63
N ILE A 21 -1.32 6.20 2.01
CA ILE A 21 -1.55 5.05 1.12
C ILE A 21 -2.34 3.97 1.85
N GLN A 22 -1.95 3.62 3.08
CA GLN A 22 -2.63 2.57 3.84
C GLN A 22 -4.09 2.90 4.13
N LEU A 23 -4.43 4.17 4.38
CA LEU A 23 -5.81 4.62 4.59
C LEU A 23 -6.64 4.54 3.30
N GLU A 24 -6.04 4.89 2.16
CA GLU A 24 -6.73 4.88 0.87
C GLU A 24 -6.92 3.47 0.29
N LEU A 25 -6.07 2.50 0.62
CA LEU A 25 -6.17 1.14 0.08
C LEU A 25 -7.52 0.47 0.37
N SER A 26 -8.13 0.76 1.53
CA SER A 26 -9.47 0.26 1.85
C SER A 26 -10.60 0.95 1.07
N GLU A 27 -10.32 2.11 0.47
CA GLU A 27 -11.26 2.86 -0.38
C GLU A 27 -11.06 2.56 -1.87
N GLY A 28 -9.88 2.07 -2.27
CA GLY A 28 -9.56 1.71 -3.65
C GLY A 28 -8.08 1.89 -4.00
N GLU A 29 -7.80 2.19 -5.26
CA GLU A 29 -6.43 2.49 -5.72
C GLU A 29 -5.96 3.83 -5.13
N PRO A 30 -4.80 3.89 -4.47
CA PRO A 30 -4.26 5.14 -3.91
C PRO A 30 -4.01 6.19 -4.99
N ASN A 31 -4.38 7.44 -4.71
CA ASN A 31 -4.29 8.54 -5.65
C ASN A 31 -3.19 9.55 -5.26
N LEU A 32 -2.24 9.78 -6.16
CA LEU A 32 -1.10 10.68 -5.89
C LEU A 32 -1.55 12.11 -5.60
N GLU A 33 -2.51 12.65 -6.36
CA GLU A 33 -2.99 14.02 -6.22
C GLU A 33 -3.71 14.24 -4.89
N LYS A 34 -4.56 13.30 -4.48
CA LYS A 34 -5.27 13.31 -3.20
C LYS A 34 -4.28 13.27 -2.03
N ILE A 35 -3.36 12.30 -2.04
CA ILE A 35 -2.36 12.18 -0.97
C ILE A 35 -1.45 13.40 -0.92
N ALA A 36 -1.01 13.94 -2.06
CA ALA A 36 -0.21 15.16 -2.10
C ALA A 36 -0.96 16.33 -1.47
N HIS A 37 -2.24 16.51 -1.83
CA HIS A 37 -3.09 17.54 -1.26
C HIS A 37 -3.24 17.39 0.26
N ASP A 38 -3.48 16.17 0.75
CA ASP A 38 -3.69 15.89 2.17
C ASP A 38 -2.45 16.17 3.04
N ILE A 39 -1.25 16.04 2.47
CA ILE A 39 0.02 16.39 3.12
C ILE A 39 0.49 17.83 2.82
N GLY A 40 -0.34 18.65 2.17
CA GLY A 40 -0.08 20.07 1.89
C GLY A 40 0.94 20.33 0.76
N LEU A 41 1.08 19.41 -0.19
CA LEU A 41 1.99 19.50 -1.33
C LEU A 41 1.25 19.42 -2.68
N SER A 42 1.88 19.93 -3.74
CA SER A 42 1.48 19.55 -5.10
C SER A 42 2.03 18.18 -5.46
N SER A 43 1.35 17.44 -6.34
CA SER A 43 1.81 16.12 -6.84
C SER A 43 3.23 16.16 -7.43
N CYS A 44 3.58 17.26 -8.12
CA CYS A 44 4.92 17.51 -8.64
C CYS A 44 5.96 17.66 -7.51
N THR A 45 5.64 18.42 -6.46
CA THR A 45 6.53 18.60 -5.31
C THR A 45 6.73 17.29 -4.57
N LEU A 46 5.65 16.54 -4.34
CA LEU A 46 5.70 15.23 -3.70
C LEU A 46 6.60 14.28 -4.52
N THR A 47 6.35 14.16 -5.82
CA THR A 47 7.15 13.31 -6.71
C THR A 47 8.62 13.71 -6.71
N ARG A 48 8.93 15.01 -6.76
CA ARG A 48 10.31 15.50 -6.75
C ARG A 48 11.02 15.16 -5.45
N ARG A 49 10.36 15.35 -4.30
CA ARG A 49 10.94 15.04 -2.97
C ARG A 49 11.15 13.54 -2.80
N LEU A 50 10.18 12.71 -3.18
CA LEU A 50 10.35 11.25 -3.17
C LEU A 50 11.52 10.82 -4.05
N LYS A 51 11.65 11.37 -5.27
CA LYS A 51 12.77 11.07 -6.16
C LYS A 51 14.13 11.49 -5.59
N ALA A 52 14.19 12.58 -4.84
CA ALA A 52 15.43 13.00 -4.16
C ALA A 52 15.89 11.98 -3.10
N GLU A 53 14.96 11.19 -2.57
CA GLU A 53 15.21 10.07 -1.65
C GLU A 53 15.32 8.71 -2.38
N GLY A 54 15.32 8.70 -3.73
CA GLY A 54 15.38 7.47 -4.53
C GLY A 54 14.06 6.68 -4.55
N LEU A 55 12.95 7.29 -4.16
CA LEU A 55 11.64 6.66 -4.05
C LEU A 55 10.69 7.14 -5.16
N THR A 56 9.68 6.33 -5.44
CA THR A 56 8.54 6.71 -6.28
C THR A 56 7.24 6.41 -5.54
N PHE A 57 6.16 7.12 -5.89
CA PHE A 57 4.84 6.87 -5.32
C PHE A 57 4.39 5.43 -5.58
N THR A 58 4.56 4.93 -6.81
CA THR A 58 4.22 3.54 -7.17
C THR A 58 5.03 2.51 -6.39
N HIS A 59 6.31 2.78 -6.12
CA HIS A 59 7.13 1.91 -5.29
C HIS A 59 6.61 1.88 -3.84
N LEU A 60 6.24 3.03 -3.27
CA LEU A 60 5.65 3.08 -1.92
C LEU A 60 4.30 2.36 -1.86
N VAL A 61 3.45 2.51 -2.87
CA VAL A 61 2.17 1.79 -2.97
C VAL A 61 2.40 0.28 -3.01
N ASP A 62 3.34 -0.18 -3.83
CA ASP A 62 3.72 -1.59 -3.91
C ASP A 62 4.27 -2.11 -2.58
N GLN A 63 5.16 -1.36 -1.91
CA GLN A 63 5.71 -1.76 -0.60
C GLN A 63 4.62 -1.94 0.46
N VAL A 64 3.72 -0.96 0.60
CA VAL A 64 2.62 -1.04 1.56
C VAL A 64 1.70 -2.22 1.23
N ARG A 65 1.39 -2.44 -0.05
CA ARG A 65 0.58 -3.60 -0.47
C ARG A 65 1.27 -4.93 -0.16
N CYS A 66 2.57 -5.06 -0.41
CA CYS A 66 3.33 -6.26 -0.08
C CYS A 66 3.26 -6.60 1.41
N GLU A 67 3.53 -5.60 2.27
CA GLU A 67 3.55 -5.78 3.72
C GLU A 67 2.17 -6.19 4.25
N LEU A 68 1.11 -5.55 3.77
CA LEU A 68 -0.27 -5.91 4.12
C LEU A 68 -0.67 -7.28 3.55
N ALA A 69 -0.25 -7.61 2.34
CA ALA A 69 -0.51 -8.91 1.74
C ALA A 69 0.16 -10.04 2.53
N GLU A 70 1.39 -9.85 3.01
CA GLU A 70 2.07 -10.81 3.89
C GLU A 70 1.37 -10.94 5.25
N HIS A 71 0.80 -9.85 5.76
CA HIS A 71 0.02 -9.87 6.99
C HIS A 71 -1.30 -10.65 6.81
N TYR A 72 -2.06 -10.35 5.76
CA TYR A 72 -3.37 -10.96 5.50
C TYR A 72 -3.28 -12.42 5.03
N ILE A 73 -2.22 -12.80 4.32
CA ILE A 73 -2.12 -14.19 3.83
C ILE A 73 -2.02 -15.20 4.98
N LYS A 74 -1.42 -14.79 6.11
CA LYS A 74 -1.31 -15.57 7.36
C LYS A 74 -2.67 -15.74 8.07
N GLN A 75 -3.65 -14.88 7.78
CA GLN A 75 -4.99 -14.91 8.36
C GLN A 75 -5.94 -15.76 7.49
N LYS A 76 -6.16 -17.02 7.88
CA LYS A 76 -6.97 -17.98 7.10
C LYS A 76 -8.45 -17.61 6.98
N ASN A 77 -8.95 -16.74 7.87
CA ASN A 77 -10.33 -16.27 7.90
C ASN A 77 -10.62 -15.14 6.90
N ILE A 78 -9.60 -14.53 6.27
CA ILE A 78 -9.81 -13.48 5.25
C ILE A 78 -9.84 -14.13 3.86
N PRO A 79 -10.97 -14.16 3.15
CA PRO A 79 -11.05 -14.64 1.77
C PRO A 79 -10.09 -13.88 0.83
N ILE A 80 -9.60 -14.53 -0.22
CA ILE A 80 -8.69 -13.89 -1.19
C ILE A 80 -9.37 -12.70 -1.89
N SER A 81 -10.69 -12.76 -2.10
CA SER A 81 -11.50 -11.65 -2.62
C SER A 81 -11.52 -10.44 -1.70
N GLU A 82 -11.72 -10.66 -0.39
CA GLU A 82 -11.66 -9.59 0.61
C GLU A 82 -10.26 -9.02 0.73
N MET A 83 -9.22 -9.86 0.67
CA MET A 83 -7.83 -9.41 0.63
C MET A 83 -7.54 -8.55 -0.61
N ALA A 84 -8.13 -8.84 -1.77
CA ALA A 84 -7.99 -8.00 -2.95
C ALA A 84 -8.57 -6.60 -2.70
N PHE A 85 -9.77 -6.55 -2.13
CA PHE A 85 -10.43 -5.31 -1.76
C PHE A 85 -9.61 -4.49 -0.73
N LEU A 86 -9.13 -5.12 0.34
CA LEU A 86 -8.32 -4.47 1.38
C LEU A 86 -6.97 -3.94 0.87
N LEU A 87 -6.50 -4.45 -0.27
CA LEU A 87 -5.26 -4.02 -0.93
C LEU A 87 -5.54 -3.06 -2.11
N GLY A 88 -6.76 -2.54 -2.21
CA GLY A 88 -7.15 -1.56 -3.23
C GLY A 88 -7.21 -2.13 -4.65
N TYR A 89 -7.37 -3.45 -4.82
CA TYR A 89 -7.57 -4.06 -6.14
C TYR A 89 -9.05 -4.19 -6.46
N SER A 90 -9.43 -3.81 -7.67
CA SER A 90 -10.80 -4.01 -8.17
C SER A 90 -11.14 -5.49 -8.40
N GLU A 91 -10.15 -6.34 -8.63
CA GLU A 91 -10.34 -7.74 -9.04
C GLU A 91 -9.29 -8.66 -8.40
N VAL A 92 -9.69 -9.89 -8.06
CA VAL A 92 -8.78 -10.94 -7.54
C VAL A 92 -7.67 -11.29 -8.54
N SER A 93 -7.94 -11.17 -9.84
CA SER A 93 -6.97 -11.40 -10.90
C SER A 93 -5.85 -10.35 -10.90
N ALA A 94 -6.15 -9.09 -10.54
CA ALA A 94 -5.16 -8.03 -10.39
C ALA A 94 -4.26 -8.31 -9.18
N LEU A 95 -4.87 -8.62 -8.02
CA LEU A 95 -4.14 -9.06 -6.83
C LEU A 95 -3.23 -10.25 -7.14
N SER A 96 -3.75 -11.28 -7.83
CA SER A 96 -2.97 -12.50 -8.09
C SER A 96 -1.72 -12.25 -8.94
N ARG A 97 -1.81 -11.35 -9.93
CA ARG A 97 -0.65 -10.94 -10.74
C ARG A 97 0.37 -10.16 -9.92
N ALA A 98 -0.09 -9.21 -9.10
CA ALA A 98 0.77 -8.42 -8.25
C ALA A 98 1.46 -9.28 -7.17
N PHE A 99 0.70 -10.12 -6.47
CA PHE A 99 1.21 -11.04 -5.45
C PHE A 99 2.23 -12.02 -6.05
N LYS A 100 1.99 -12.54 -7.26
CA LYS A 100 2.99 -13.37 -7.96
C LYS A 100 4.26 -12.59 -8.32
N ARG A 101 4.16 -11.33 -8.71
CA ARG A 101 5.32 -10.47 -8.97
C ARG A 101 6.15 -10.25 -7.70
N TRP A 102 5.51 -10.10 -6.54
CA TRP A 102 6.19 -9.84 -5.27
C TRP A 102 6.74 -11.10 -4.60
N PHE A 103 5.98 -12.18 -4.59
CA PHE A 103 6.27 -13.39 -3.81
C PHE A 103 6.60 -14.63 -4.66
N GLY A 104 6.59 -14.51 -5.99
CA GLY A 104 6.87 -15.61 -6.93
C GLY A 104 5.74 -16.64 -7.10
N VAL A 105 4.76 -16.66 -6.19
CA VAL A 105 3.62 -17.58 -6.18
C VAL A 105 2.30 -16.83 -6.07
N THR A 106 1.17 -17.47 -6.35
CA THR A 106 -0.16 -16.85 -6.16
C THR A 106 -0.63 -16.95 -4.70
N PRO A 107 -1.57 -16.10 -4.26
CA PRO A 107 -2.12 -16.18 -2.91
C PRO A 107 -2.71 -17.56 -2.59
N ARG A 108 -3.40 -18.16 -3.58
CA ARG A 108 -3.97 -19.51 -3.45
C ARG A 108 -2.90 -20.57 -3.23
N GLN A 109 -1.75 -20.44 -3.92
CA GLN A 109 -0.63 -21.35 -3.77
C GLN A 109 0.00 -21.30 -2.38
N LEU A 110 0.11 -20.12 -1.78
CA LEU A 110 0.71 -19.95 -0.45
C LEU A 110 -0.22 -20.45 0.68
N ARG A 111 -1.54 -20.35 0.50
CA ARG A 111 -2.53 -20.66 1.54
C ARG A 111 -3.00 -22.14 1.55
N HIS A 112 -2.57 -22.95 0.59
CA HIS A 112 -2.99 -24.36 0.45
C HIS A 112 -2.92 -25.17 1.74
#